data_AF-A0A7Y7X9M2-F1
#
_entry.id   AF-A0A7Y7X9M2-F1
#
_cell.length_a   1.000
_cell.length_b   1.000
_cell.length_c   1.000
_cell.angle_alpha   90.00
_cell.angle_beta   90.00
_cell.angle_gamma   90.00
#
_symmetry.space_group_name_H-M   'P 1'
#
loop_
_entity.id
_entity.type
_entity.pdbx_description
1 polymer ?
#
loop_
_entity_poly.entity_id
_entity_poly.type
_entity_poly.pdbx_seq_one_letter_code
_entity_poly.pdbx_strand_id
1 'polypeptide(L)' 'MARKAFAHFEAVSAVVPGEGGYSAAIAVKALDGSGAPRFHKILDAQKFKTALQADEAAAHELARLADVDEDGELSWSLV' A
#
# COMPACT_ATOMS: atom_id res chain seq x y z
N MET A 1 9.04 -5.29 -3.92
CA MET A 1 7.75 -5.72 -3.36
C MET A 1 7.92 -6.25 -1.94
N ALA A 2 7.55 -5.42 -0.96
CA ALA A 2 7.51 -5.73 0.47
C ALA A 2 6.10 -6.16 0.89
N ARG A 3 5.97 -6.92 1.99
CA ARG A 3 4.68 -7.37 2.54
C ARG A 3 4.68 -7.31 4.07
N LYS A 4 3.51 -7.07 4.67
CA LYS A 4 3.27 -7.07 6.12
C LYS A 4 1.91 -7.70 6.41
N ALA A 5 1.89 -8.68 7.32
CA ALA A 5 0.67 -9.34 7.75
C ALA A 5 0.08 -8.64 8.98
N PHE A 6 -1.24 -8.50 9.00
CA PHE A 6 -2.06 -7.99 10.09
C PHE A 6 -3.07 -9.06 10.52
N ALA A 7 -3.96 -8.75 11.46
CA ALA A 7 -4.87 -9.74 12.04
C ALA A 7 -5.75 -10.47 11.00
N HIS A 8 -6.33 -9.73 10.06
CA HIS A 8 -7.24 -10.27 9.04
C HIS A 8 -6.76 -10.04 7.60
N PHE A 9 -5.72 -9.22 7.42
CA PHE A 9 -5.28 -8.75 6.12
C PHE A 9 -3.77 -8.93 5.90
N GLU A 10 -3.37 -9.03 4.64
CA GLU A 10 -2.00 -8.82 4.20
C GLU A 10 -1.94 -7.52 3.40
N ALA A 11 -1.02 -6.64 3.78
CA ALA A 11 -0.69 -5.43 3.03
C ALA A 11 0.61 -5.65 2.25
N VAL A 12 0.63 -5.22 0.99
CA VAL A 12 1.76 -5.42 0.07
C VAL A 12 2.09 -4.09 -0.61
N SER A 13 3.38 -3.77 -0.75
CA SER A 13 3.80 -2.60 -1.53
C SER A 13 3.38 -2.79 -2.99
N ALA A 14 2.80 -1.74 -3.55
CA ALA A 14 2.20 -1.79 -4.88
C ALA A 14 2.46 -0.48 -5.63
N VAL A 15 2.18 -0.54 -6.93
CA VAL A 15 2.35 0.57 -7.85
C VAL A 15 1.10 0.70 -8.69
N VAL A 16 0.57 1.91 -8.78
CA VAL A 16 -0.54 2.23 -9.69
C VAL A 16 -0.03 3.14 -10.80
N PRO A 17 -0.01 2.68 -12.07
CA PRO A 17 0.31 3.55 -13.20
C PRO A 17 -0.80 4.58 -13.41
N GLY A 18 -0.44 5.78 -13.82
CA GLY A 18 -1.38 6.86 -14.11
C GLY A 18 -0.79 7.92 -15.01
N GLU A 19 -1.56 8.99 -15.23
CA GLU A 19 -1.08 10.13 -16.00
C GLU A 19 0.12 10.79 -15.30
N GLY A 20 1.19 11.05 -16.07
CA GLY A 20 2.41 11.68 -15.55
C GLY A 20 3.33 10.77 -14.74
N GLY A 21 3.05 9.47 -14.64
CA GLY A 21 3.98 8.49 -14.06
C GLY A 21 3.31 7.43 -13.18
N TYR A 22 3.96 7.11 -12.07
CA TYR A 22 3.54 6.05 -11.16
C TYR A 22 3.18 6.62 -9.79
N SER A 23 2.16 6.06 -9.15
CA SER A 23 1.78 6.38 -7.78
C SER A 23 2.20 5.22 -6.86
N ALA A 24 2.78 5.55 -5.72
CA ALA A 24 2.97 4.58 -4.64
C ALA A 24 1.61 4.14 -4.11
N ALA A 25 1.46 2.85 -3.84
CA ALA A 25 0.23 2.29 -3.31
C ALA A 25 0.52 1.15 -2.33
N ILE A 26 -0.44 0.86 -1.47
CA ILE A 26 -0.47 -0.35 -0.67
C ILE A 26 -1.70 -1.14 -1.10
N ALA A 27 -1.47 -2.39 -1.50
CA ALA A 27 -2.53 -3.34 -1.79
C ALA A 27 -2.86 -4.12 -0.51
N VAL A 28 -4.12 -4.07 -0.08
CA VAL A 28 -4.64 -4.81 1.07
C VAL A 28 -5.51 -5.95 0.54
N LYS A 29 -5.27 -7.17 1.03
CA LYS A 29 -6.12 -8.33 0.73
C LYS A 29 -6.44 -9.10 2.00
N ALA A 30 -7.61 -9.74 2.05
CA ALA A 30 -7.95 -10.62 3.16
C ALA A 30 -7.05 -11.88 3.16
N LEU A 31 -6.67 -12.33 4.36
CA LEU A 31 -5.80 -13.51 4.53
C LEU A 31 -6.48 -14.83 4.15
N ASP A 32 -7.82 -14.88 4.25
CA ASP A 32 -8.62 -16.03 3.82
C ASP A 32 -8.69 -16.18 2.28
N GLY A 33 -8.08 -15.24 1.54
CA GLY A 33 -8.08 -15.22 0.08
C GLY A 33 -9.43 -14.82 -0.53
N SER A 34 -10.36 -14.32 0.29
CA SER A 34 -11.64 -13.82 -0.17
C SER A 34 -11.51 -12.42 -0.77
N GLY A 35 -12.16 -12.19 -1.90
CA GLY A 35 -12.25 -10.88 -2.54
C GLY A 35 -10.99 -10.45 -3.33
N ALA A 36 -11.14 -9.36 -4.08
CA ALA A 36 -10.04 -8.74 -4.81
C ALA A 36 -9.23 -7.83 -3.86
N PRO A 37 -7.90 -7.71 -4.04
CA PRO A 37 -7.12 -6.74 -3.30
C PRO A 37 -7.60 -5.31 -3.52
N ARG A 38 -7.70 -4.54 -2.45
CA ARG A 38 -7.99 -3.10 -2.49
C ARG A 38 -6.70 -2.32 -2.55
N PHE A 39 -6.61 -1.35 -3.46
CA PHE A 39 -5.43 -0.52 -3.62
C PHE A 39 -5.67 0.86 -2.99
N HIS A 40 -4.83 1.20 -2.03
CA HIS A 40 -4.80 2.50 -1.40
C HIS A 40 -3.60 3.26 -1.97
N LYS A 41 -3.87 4.30 -2.77
CA LYS A 41 -2.80 5.23 -3.17
C LYS A 41 -2.34 5.97 -1.93
N ILE A 42 -1.04 6.13 -1.82
CA ILE A 42 -0.38 6.84 -0.73
C ILE A 42 0.57 7.86 -1.35
N LEU A 43 0.92 8.88 -0.56
CA LEU A 43 1.73 10.00 -1.05
C LEU A 43 1.09 10.65 -2.29
N ASP A 44 -0.22 10.91 -2.28
CA ASP A 44 -0.97 11.34 -3.48
C ASP A 44 -0.42 12.60 -4.17
N ALA A 45 0.24 13.47 -3.40
CA ALA A 45 0.91 14.68 -3.90
C ALA A 45 2.21 14.39 -4.69
N GLN A 46 2.71 13.14 -4.67
CA GLN A 46 3.94 12.71 -5.32
C GLN A 46 3.66 11.77 -6.49
N LYS A 47 4.34 12.03 -7.61
CA LYS A 47 4.41 11.11 -8.76
C LYS A 47 5.86 10.68 -8.97
N PHE A 48 6.03 9.40 -9.27
CA PHE A 48 7.33 8.79 -9.52
C PHE A 48 7.51 8.55 -11.02
N LYS A 49 8.75 8.69 -11.50
CA LYS A 49 9.08 8.49 -12.92
C LYS A 49 9.09 7.02 -13.30
N THR A 50 9.45 6.14 -12.37
CA THR A 50 9.52 4.70 -12.61
C THR A 50 8.69 3.92 -11.59
N ALA A 51 8.24 2.73 -11.99
CA ALA A 51 7.54 1.82 -11.10
C ALA A 51 8.41 1.41 -9.90
N LEU A 52 9.72 1.23 -10.11
CA LEU A 52 10.65 0.89 -9.03
C LEU A 52 10.68 1.95 -7.93
N GLN A 53 10.77 3.24 -8.31
CA GLN A 53 10.76 4.34 -7.34
C GLN A 53 9.46 4.41 -6.54
N ALA A 54 8.33 4.14 -7.19
CA ALA A 54 7.03 4.08 -6.52
C ALA A 54 6.94 2.89 -5.56
N ASP A 55 7.45 1.71 -5.94
CA ASP A 55 7.45 0.51 -5.07
C ASP A 55 8.38 0.70 -3.87
N GLU A 56 9.55 1.32 -4.04
CA GLU A 56 10.48 1.64 -2.95
C GLU A 56 9.83 2.61 -1.94
N ALA A 57 9.19 3.68 -2.42
CA ALA A 57 8.45 4.60 -1.58
C ALA A 57 7.27 3.90 -0.86
N ALA A 58 6.53 3.06 -1.57
CA ALA A 58 5.45 2.28 -0.98
C ALA A 58 5.95 1.29 0.09
N ALA A 59 7.09 0.64 -0.14
CA ALA A 59 7.70 -0.26 0.83
C ALA A 59 8.15 0.47 2.10
N HIS A 60 8.67 1.69 1.95
CA HIS A 60 9.04 2.54 3.09
C HIS A 60 7.82 2.95 3.92
N GLU A 61 6.73 3.39 3.30
CA GLU A 61 5.50 3.71 4.01
C GLU A 61 4.86 2.46 4.63
N LEU A 62 4.86 1.32 3.93
CA LEU A 62 4.38 0.04 4.47
C LEU A 62 5.12 -0.37 5.75
N ALA A 63 6.42 -0.07 5.87
CA ALA A 63 7.18 -0.34 7.09
C ALA A 63 6.67 0.49 8.29
N ARG A 64 6.13 1.68 8.02
CA ARG A 64 5.57 2.62 9.01
C ARG A 64 4.08 2.43 9.28
N LEU A 65 3.39 1.68 8.43
CA LEU A 65 1.97 1.35 8.59
C LEU A 65 1.76 0.66 9.93
N ALA A 66 0.90 1.23 10.79
CA ALA A 66 0.70 0.74 12.14
C ALA A 66 -0.23 -0.48 12.13
N ASP A 67 -1.36 -0.37 11.43
CA ASP A 67 -2.35 -1.44 11.29
C ASP A 67 -3.15 -1.34 9.99
N VAL A 68 -3.93 -2.37 9.70
CA VAL A 68 -5.04 -2.33 8.74
C VAL A 68 -6.31 -2.63 9.52
N ASP A 69 -7.28 -1.72 9.48
CA ASP A 69 -8.52 -1.87 10.26
C ASP A 69 -9.46 -2.94 9.68
N GLU A 70 -10.60 -3.16 10.35
CA GLU A 70 -11.58 -4.17 9.97
C GLU A 70 -12.19 -3.97 8.57
N ASP A 71 -12.20 -2.73 8.07
CA ASP A 71 -12.69 -2.36 6.74
C ASP A 71 -11.59 -2.45 5.66
N GLY A 72 -10.37 -2.83 6.05
CA GLY A 72 -9.21 -2.90 5.17
C GLY A 72 -8.57 -1.53 4.90
N GLU A 73 -8.84 -0.50 5.72
CA GLU A 73 -8.22 0.82 5.59
C GLU A 73 -6.87 0.89 6.31
N LEU A 74 -6.01 1.78 5.82
CA LEU A 74 -4.66 1.98 6.35
C LEU A 74 -4.69 2.83 7.61
N SER A 75 -4.24 2.27 8.73
CA SER A 75 -4.12 2.98 10.00
C SER A 75 -2.67 3.39 10.27
N TRP A 76 -2.45 4.70 10.44
CA TRP A 76 -1.14 5.29 10.67
C TRP A 76 -1.00 5.73 12.13
N SER A 77 0.17 5.50 12.72
CA SER A 77 0.47 6.05 14.04
C SER A 77 0.75 7.54 13.91
N LEU A 78 -0.08 8.38 14.52
CA LEU A 78 0.24 9.79 14.71
C LEU A 78 1.31 9.86 15.81
N VAL A 79 2.56 10.09 15.40
CA VAL A 79 3.65 10.47 16.31
C VAL A 79 3.83 11.98 16.29
#